data_AF-A0A2S9A634-F1
#
_entry.id   AF-A0A2S9A634-F1
#
_cell.length_a   1.000
_cell.length_b   1.000
_cell.length_c   1.000
_cell.angle_alpha   90.00
_cell.angle_beta   90.00
_cell.angle_gamma   90.00
#
_symmetry.space_group_name_H-M   'P 1'
#
loop_
_entity.id
_entity.type
_entity.pdbx_description
1 polymer ?
#
loop_
_entity_poly.entity_id
_entity_poly.type
_entity_poly.pdbx_seq_one_letter_code
_entity_poly.pdbx_strand_id
1 'polypeptide(L)'
;MTDPGHGEERRELERRAFGKDGSGLSEAEAARLAELRREDAARRDPIPETGLIPEPALIPEPALITGALDGTRPMTPAVAVAASTPGLAPSAVADSASEGPAAPEKTPRTPIGRLRAEVSAWLATGRWKRPRYLIGGLIALLLVGVLIGVAIPRPPDVGLALRAGEGERRDKVAERADFDPGSLALLARSDHALLWYATQSRGDLLCAIIDVKGSPPQHNCLPRRAIREQPLDVTSQSKPGADGNVAGDQGAVTLSGTGAPMGSLQHWSFAANPDPGLSPEETAIWKRVTSENGFKATMIAGRMSGIPIWVGYRDQGDLCLIVEDGQTYKDCGQRSGVASPSRFGTDEAPPTLVLDLPATDQHVAYRIEYWTGFSSYLVVTANPDPQPTPPFGLKPVA
;
A
#
# COMPACT_ATOMS: atom_id res chain seq x y z
N MET A 1 -15.31 36.57 13.16
CA MET A 1 -16.73 36.17 13.16
C MET A 1 -17.10 35.86 11.71
N THR A 2 -17.27 34.58 11.36
CA THR A 2 -17.63 34.13 10.00
C THR A 2 -18.99 34.73 9.64
N ASP A 3 -19.14 35.24 8.42
CA ASP A 3 -20.49 35.45 7.87
C ASP A 3 -21.09 34.04 7.68
N PRO A 4 -22.11 33.64 8.46
CA PRO A 4 -22.64 32.29 8.43
C PRO A 4 -23.13 31.88 7.04
N GLY A 5 -23.51 32.85 6.18
CA GLY A 5 -23.98 32.58 4.82
C GLY A 5 -22.92 31.98 3.90
N HIS A 6 -21.67 32.44 3.97
CA HIS A 6 -20.60 31.99 3.05
C HIS A 6 -20.22 30.51 3.28
N GLY A 7 -20.22 30.06 4.54
CA GLY A 7 -19.89 28.67 4.89
C GLY A 7 -20.99 27.67 4.51
N GLU A 8 -22.25 28.10 4.51
CA GLU A 8 -23.38 27.29 4.06
C GLU A 8 -23.45 27.21 2.53
N GLU A 9 -23.26 28.34 1.84
CA GLU A 9 -23.19 28.39 0.37
C GLU A 9 -22.09 27.46 -0.18
N ARG A 10 -20.89 27.47 0.45
CA ARG A 10 -19.81 26.56 0.07
C ARG A 10 -20.20 25.10 0.23
N ARG A 11 -20.77 24.71 1.37
CA ARG A 11 -21.14 23.32 1.65
C ARG A 11 -22.20 22.81 0.68
N GLU A 12 -23.12 23.67 0.27
CA GLU A 12 -24.12 23.32 -0.75
C GLU A 12 -23.50 23.14 -2.14
N LEU A 13 -22.60 24.04 -2.55
CA LEU A 13 -21.86 23.90 -3.80
C LEU A 13 -20.98 22.65 -3.83
N GLU A 14 -20.35 22.29 -2.71
CA GLU A 14 -19.54 21.07 -2.60
C GLU A 14 -20.40 19.81 -2.65
N ARG A 15 -21.57 19.80 -2.00
CA ARG A 15 -22.52 18.68 -2.10
C ARG A 15 -22.98 18.43 -3.53
N ARG A 16 -23.24 19.50 -4.29
CA ARG A 16 -23.66 19.39 -5.71
C ARG A 16 -22.50 19.04 -6.63
N ALA A 17 -21.30 19.52 -6.35
CA ALA A 17 -20.09 19.15 -7.10
C ALA A 17 -19.78 17.65 -7.00
N PHE A 18 -20.02 17.04 -5.84
CA PHE A 18 -19.76 15.62 -5.57
C PHE A 18 -21.03 14.78 -5.46
N GLY A 19 -22.16 15.31 -5.93
CA GLY A 19 -23.46 14.66 -5.91
C GLY A 19 -23.52 13.44 -6.84
N LYS A 20 -24.21 12.39 -6.40
CA LYS A 20 -24.35 11.11 -7.13
C LYS A 20 -25.20 11.24 -8.40
N ASP A 21 -25.96 12.33 -8.52
CA ASP A 21 -26.80 12.73 -9.64
C ASP A 21 -26.01 13.25 -10.85
N GLY A 22 -24.71 13.54 -10.70
CA GLY A 22 -23.82 13.82 -11.83
C GLY A 22 -24.16 15.09 -12.61
N SER A 23 -25.02 15.96 -12.05
CA SER A 23 -25.42 17.22 -12.70
C SER A 23 -24.30 18.24 -12.77
N GLY A 24 -23.19 18.01 -12.06
CA GLY A 24 -22.02 18.89 -12.02
C GLY A 24 -22.36 20.29 -11.49
N LEU A 25 -21.34 21.14 -11.40
CA LEU A 25 -21.55 22.57 -11.22
C LEU A 25 -21.58 23.24 -12.60
N SER A 26 -22.45 24.22 -12.79
CA SER A 26 -22.30 25.15 -13.92
C SER A 26 -20.99 25.94 -13.78
N GLU A 27 -20.49 26.50 -14.88
CA GLU A 27 -19.24 27.27 -14.89
C GLU A 27 -19.27 28.46 -13.91
N ALA A 28 -20.43 29.12 -13.80
CA ALA A 28 -20.66 30.20 -12.84
C ALA A 28 -20.58 29.71 -11.38
N GLU A 29 -21.12 28.53 -11.09
CA GLU A 29 -21.10 27.94 -9.76
C GLU A 29 -19.73 27.39 -9.38
N ALA A 30 -18.99 26.84 -10.34
CA ALA A 30 -17.60 26.42 -10.15
C ALA A 30 -16.69 27.63 -9.84
N ALA A 31 -16.87 28.74 -10.56
CA ALA A 31 -16.17 30.00 -10.29
C ALA A 31 -16.51 30.55 -8.90
N ARG A 32 -17.80 30.49 -8.50
CA ARG A 32 -18.25 30.91 -7.16
C ARG A 32 -17.65 30.04 -6.06
N LEU A 33 -17.59 28.72 -6.24
CA LEU A 33 -16.96 27.81 -5.29
C LEU A 33 -15.45 28.06 -5.16
N ALA A 34 -14.76 28.36 -6.27
CA ALA A 34 -13.34 28.71 -6.26
C ALA A 34 -13.08 30.04 -5.51
N GLU A 35 -13.96 31.03 -5.65
CA GLU A 35 -13.88 32.28 -4.88
C GLU A 35 -14.05 32.04 -3.38
N LEU A 36 -15.09 31.31 -2.98
CA LEU A 36 -15.35 30.98 -1.57
C LEU A 36 -14.17 30.22 -0.92
N ARG A 37 -13.48 29.36 -1.67
CA ARG A 37 -12.28 28.66 -1.19
C ARG A 37 -11.07 29.58 -1.04
N ARG A 38 -10.90 30.57 -1.92
CA ARG A 38 -9.85 31.58 -1.80
C ARG A 38 -10.09 32.50 -0.62
N GLU A 39 -11.33 32.93 -0.41
CA GLU A 39 -11.70 33.74 0.76
C GLU A 39 -11.44 32.99 2.07
N ASP A 40 -11.78 31.70 2.15
CA ASP A 40 -11.53 30.89 3.35
C ASP A 40 -10.03 30.60 3.57
N ALA A 41 -9.28 30.37 2.48
CA ALA A 41 -7.83 30.19 2.55
C ALA A 41 -7.12 31.47 2.99
N ALA A 42 -7.57 32.64 2.54
CA ALA A 42 -7.03 33.93 2.95
C ALA A 42 -7.37 34.30 4.41
N ARG A 43 -8.47 33.76 4.97
CA ARG A 43 -8.87 33.96 6.37
C ARG A 43 -8.23 32.98 7.34
N ARG A 44 -7.73 31.83 6.85
CA ARG A 44 -6.81 31.00 7.62
C ARG A 44 -5.44 31.66 7.55
N ASP A 45 -5.17 32.54 8.51
CA ASP A 45 -3.82 33.06 8.72
C ASP A 45 -2.82 31.88 8.71
N PRO A 46 -1.70 31.98 7.98
CA PRO A 46 -0.60 31.05 8.20
C PRO A 46 -0.16 31.23 9.65
N ILE A 47 -0.25 30.17 10.46
CA ILE A 47 0.31 30.15 11.81
C ILE A 47 1.78 30.57 11.68
N PRO A 48 2.20 31.72 12.24
CA PRO A 48 3.61 32.06 12.28
C PRO A 48 4.29 31.03 13.18
N GLU A 49 5.19 30.23 12.62
CA GLU A 49 6.16 29.45 13.39
C GLU A 49 7.14 30.41 14.07
N THR A 50 6.70 31.12 15.11
CA THR A 50 7.61 31.82 16.05
C THR A 50 6.93 32.04 17.40
N GLY A 51 7.30 31.18 18.36
CA GLY A 51 7.38 31.43 19.81
C GLY A 51 6.19 32.06 20.54
N LEU A 52 5.56 31.27 21.43
CA LEU A 52 5.45 31.56 22.87
C LEU A 52 4.60 30.45 23.53
N ILE A 53 5.20 29.77 24.49
CA ILE A 53 4.55 28.81 25.38
C ILE A 53 3.50 29.57 26.21
N PRO A 54 2.21 29.20 26.19
CA PRO A 54 1.27 29.65 27.21
C PRO A 54 1.49 28.83 28.49
N GLU A 55 1.70 29.57 29.58
CA GLU A 55 1.69 29.11 30.97
C GLU A 55 0.41 28.30 31.27
N PRO A 56 0.50 27.15 31.98
CA PRO A 56 -0.65 26.28 32.18
C PRO A 56 -1.65 26.86 33.19
N ALA A 57 -2.84 27.21 32.70
CA ALA A 57 -4.00 27.50 33.53
C ALA A 57 -4.52 26.21 34.20
N LEU A 58 -4.80 26.31 35.50
CA LEU A 58 -5.39 25.27 36.34
C LEU A 58 -6.64 24.64 35.72
N ILE A 59 -6.64 23.31 35.63
CA ILE A 59 -7.80 22.48 35.29
C ILE A 59 -8.60 22.23 36.58
N PRO A 60 -9.90 22.56 36.65
CA PRO A 60 -10.77 22.08 37.71
C PRO A 60 -11.24 20.63 37.44
N GLU A 61 -11.31 19.84 38.50
CA GLU A 61 -11.68 18.41 38.54
C GLU A 61 -13.02 18.10 37.83
N PRO A 62 -13.15 16.95 37.14
CA PRO A 62 -14.42 16.52 36.59
C PRO A 62 -15.30 15.84 37.64
N ALA A 63 -16.51 16.38 37.80
CA ALA A 63 -17.60 15.78 38.55
C ALA A 63 -18.11 14.49 37.90
N LEU A 64 -18.35 13.48 38.74
CA LEU A 64 -19.00 12.22 38.43
C LEU A 64 -20.40 12.43 37.82
N ILE A 65 -20.64 11.87 36.63
CA ILE A 65 -21.99 11.65 36.10
C ILE A 65 -22.18 10.14 35.97
N THR A 66 -22.88 9.58 36.94
CA THR A 66 -23.53 8.27 36.88
C THR A 66 -24.77 8.36 36.00
N GLY A 67 -24.79 7.60 34.91
CA GLY A 67 -25.96 7.44 34.04
C GLY A 67 -26.03 6.03 33.50
N ALA A 68 -26.75 5.16 34.20
CA ALA A 68 -27.19 3.87 33.71
C ALA A 68 -28.22 4.06 32.59
N LEU A 69 -28.22 3.18 31.58
CA LEU A 69 -29.42 2.57 30.97
C LEU A 69 -29.03 1.52 29.91
N ASP A 70 -29.28 0.27 30.28
CA ASP A 70 -29.91 -0.82 29.53
C ASP A 70 -29.89 -0.85 27.99
N GLY A 71 -29.50 -2.01 27.45
CA GLY A 71 -29.56 -2.31 26.02
C GLY A 71 -29.21 -3.75 25.66
N THR A 72 -29.85 -4.71 26.31
CA THR A 72 -29.82 -6.15 25.96
C THR A 72 -30.30 -6.39 24.51
N ARG A 73 -29.46 -6.99 23.65
CA ARG A 73 -29.94 -7.73 22.48
C ARG A 73 -28.96 -8.86 22.09
N PRO A 74 -29.41 -10.13 22.02
CA PRO A 74 -28.57 -11.25 21.60
C PRO A 74 -28.56 -11.37 20.07
N MET A 75 -27.39 -11.61 19.48
CA MET A 75 -27.25 -12.13 18.11
C MET A 75 -26.73 -13.56 18.17
N THR A 76 -27.56 -14.47 17.66
CA THR A 76 -27.29 -15.89 17.40
C THR A 76 -26.22 -16.10 16.32
N PRO A 77 -25.45 -17.20 16.37
CA PRO A 77 -24.38 -17.49 15.42
C PRO A 77 -24.91 -18.06 14.10
N ALA A 78 -24.36 -17.61 12.99
CA ALA A 78 -24.61 -18.19 11.67
C ALA A 78 -23.69 -19.39 11.42
N VAL A 79 -24.36 -20.52 11.26
CA VAL A 79 -23.97 -21.85 10.81
C VAL A 79 -22.88 -21.89 9.73
N ALA A 80 -21.90 -22.78 9.96
CA ALA A 80 -20.94 -23.27 9.01
C ALA A 80 -21.62 -24.12 7.91
N VAL A 81 -21.26 -23.88 6.65
CA VAL A 81 -21.55 -24.81 5.55
C VAL A 81 -20.23 -25.32 5.01
N ALA A 82 -20.01 -26.60 5.28
CA ALA A 82 -18.96 -27.42 4.69
C ALA A 82 -19.38 -27.97 3.32
N ALA A 83 -18.36 -28.42 2.59
CA ALA A 83 -18.36 -29.43 1.55
C ALA A 83 -18.74 -28.99 0.12
N SER A 84 -17.77 -29.02 -0.80
CA SER A 84 -17.46 -30.26 -1.53
C SER A 84 -16.49 -30.00 -2.69
N THR A 85 -15.32 -30.64 -2.64
CA THR A 85 -14.52 -31.05 -3.81
C THR A 85 -14.81 -32.53 -4.00
N PRO A 86 -15.13 -33.00 -5.22
CA PRO A 86 -14.20 -33.87 -5.96
C PRO A 86 -14.34 -33.68 -7.50
N GLY A 87 -13.44 -34.11 -8.37
CA GLY A 87 -12.30 -34.99 -8.22
C GLY A 87 -11.52 -35.10 -9.53
N LEU A 88 -10.26 -35.49 -9.40
CA LEU A 88 -9.40 -36.01 -10.45
C LEU A 88 -9.89 -37.41 -10.89
N ALA A 89 -9.76 -37.71 -12.18
CA ALA A 89 -9.41 -39.05 -12.63
C ALA A 89 -8.66 -39.02 -13.99
N PRO A 90 -7.75 -39.99 -14.26
CA PRO A 90 -6.80 -40.01 -15.39
C PRO A 90 -7.00 -41.18 -16.39
N SER A 91 -6.16 -41.19 -17.45
CA SER A 91 -5.77 -42.35 -18.30
C SER A 91 -6.85 -43.02 -19.17
N ALA A 92 -6.61 -43.74 -20.28
CA ALA A 92 -5.55 -43.95 -21.27
C ALA A 92 -6.03 -45.13 -22.15
N VAL A 93 -6.00 -45.09 -23.49
CA VAL A 93 -5.99 -46.25 -24.44
C VAL A 93 -5.57 -45.66 -25.82
N ALA A 94 -4.40 -45.91 -26.42
CA ALA A 94 -3.78 -47.12 -27.02
C ALA A 94 -4.34 -47.53 -28.41
N ASP A 95 -3.43 -47.52 -29.39
CA ASP A 95 -3.30 -48.25 -30.66
C ASP A 95 -4.45 -48.40 -31.67
N SER A 96 -4.14 -48.02 -32.92
CA SER A 96 -4.19 -48.93 -34.07
C SER A 96 -3.45 -48.37 -35.28
N ALA A 97 -2.42 -49.09 -35.71
CA ALA A 97 -1.78 -48.96 -37.01
C ALA A 97 -2.67 -49.61 -38.10
N SER A 98 -2.74 -48.99 -39.28
CA SER A 98 -3.03 -49.70 -40.53
C SER A 98 -2.44 -48.94 -41.72
N GLU A 99 -1.81 -49.72 -42.59
CA GLU A 99 -0.86 -49.33 -43.62
C GLU A 99 -1.51 -49.39 -45.03
N GLY A 100 -1.36 -48.31 -45.81
CA GLY A 100 -1.43 -48.23 -47.30
C GLY A 100 -2.81 -48.21 -48.01
N PRO A 101 -2.92 -47.76 -49.29
CA PRO A 101 -1.92 -47.15 -50.18
C PRO A 101 -2.36 -45.79 -50.81
N ALA A 102 -1.41 -45.20 -51.56
CA ALA A 102 -1.39 -43.89 -52.17
C ALA A 102 -2.58 -43.48 -53.07
N ALA A 103 -2.92 -42.18 -53.01
CA ALA A 103 -3.67 -41.45 -54.04
C ALA A 103 -3.13 -40.00 -54.11
N PRO A 104 -3.19 -39.35 -55.29
CA PRO A 104 -2.28 -38.26 -55.64
C PRO A 104 -2.59 -36.94 -54.91
N GLU A 105 -1.47 -36.34 -54.50
CA GLU A 105 -1.24 -34.97 -54.08
C GLU A 105 -2.13 -33.93 -54.78
N LYS A 106 -3.25 -33.57 -54.13
CA LYS A 106 -3.93 -32.31 -54.38
C LYS A 106 -3.39 -31.28 -53.40
N THR A 107 -2.34 -30.59 -53.84
CA THR A 107 -1.87 -29.35 -53.20
C THR A 107 -3.07 -28.44 -52.91
N PRO A 108 -3.34 -28.09 -51.64
CA PRO A 108 -4.33 -27.08 -51.31
C PRO A 108 -3.79 -25.75 -51.83
N ARG A 109 -4.39 -25.23 -52.91
CA ARG A 109 -4.20 -23.84 -53.32
C ARG A 109 -4.70 -22.97 -52.17
N THR A 110 -3.77 -22.47 -51.37
CA THR A 110 -4.06 -21.53 -50.30
C THR A 110 -4.79 -20.31 -50.88
N PRO A 111 -5.83 -19.79 -50.20
CA PRO A 111 -6.67 -18.69 -50.71
C PRO A 111 -5.87 -17.41 -51.01
N ILE A 112 -4.67 -17.29 -50.44
CA ILE A 112 -3.74 -16.17 -50.60
C ILE A 112 -3.15 -16.12 -52.02
N GLY A 113 -2.95 -17.27 -52.68
CA GLY A 113 -2.38 -17.34 -54.03
C GLY A 113 -3.29 -16.77 -55.12
N ARG A 114 -4.61 -16.94 -54.98
CA ARG A 114 -5.61 -16.36 -55.89
C ARG A 114 -5.71 -14.85 -55.77
N LEU A 115 -5.73 -14.33 -54.54
CA LEU A 115 -5.73 -12.89 -54.27
C LEU A 115 -4.50 -12.19 -54.86
N ARG A 116 -3.31 -12.81 -54.77
CA ARG A 116 -2.09 -12.24 -55.32
C ARG A 116 -2.09 -12.18 -56.85
N ALA A 117 -2.60 -13.23 -57.50
CA ALA A 117 -2.74 -13.28 -58.96
C ALA A 117 -3.75 -12.25 -59.49
N GLU A 118 -4.90 -12.11 -58.84
CA GLU A 118 -5.92 -11.12 -59.21
C GLU A 118 -5.45 -9.67 -58.99
N VAL A 119 -4.74 -9.40 -57.89
CA VAL A 119 -4.16 -8.07 -57.64
C VAL A 119 -3.07 -7.74 -58.68
N SER A 120 -2.23 -8.70 -59.06
CA SER A 120 -1.22 -8.49 -60.10
C SER A 120 -1.82 -8.24 -61.49
N ALA A 121 -2.89 -8.97 -61.86
CA ALA A 121 -3.62 -8.75 -63.10
C ALA A 121 -4.37 -7.41 -63.11
N TRP A 122 -4.87 -6.97 -61.95
CA TRP A 122 -5.55 -5.69 -61.80
C TRP A 122 -4.58 -4.50 -61.84
N LEU A 123 -3.36 -4.64 -61.31
CA LEU A 123 -2.29 -3.65 -61.45
C LEU A 123 -1.77 -3.55 -62.89
N ALA A 124 -1.64 -4.69 -63.59
CA ALA A 124 -1.16 -4.74 -64.98
C ALA A 124 -2.12 -4.12 -66.01
N THR A 125 -3.43 -4.12 -65.74
CA THR A 125 -4.45 -3.63 -66.68
C THR A 125 -4.73 -2.12 -66.60
N GLY A 126 -4.03 -1.37 -65.74
CA GLY A 126 -4.12 0.10 -65.68
C GLY A 126 -5.49 0.67 -65.25
N ARG A 127 -6.44 -0.19 -64.85
CA ARG A 127 -7.81 0.18 -64.44
C ARG A 127 -7.87 0.96 -63.11
N TRP A 128 -6.76 1.03 -62.37
CA TRP A 128 -6.62 1.80 -61.13
C TRP A 128 -6.73 3.31 -61.30
N LYS A 129 -6.52 3.86 -62.51
CA LYS A 129 -6.60 5.32 -62.73
C LYS A 129 -8.01 5.91 -62.61
N ARG A 130 -9.04 5.08 -62.34
CA ARG A 130 -10.39 5.59 -62.09
C ARG A 130 -10.49 6.10 -60.65
N PRO A 131 -10.97 7.35 -60.43
CA PRO A 131 -10.99 7.98 -59.11
C PRO A 131 -11.77 7.19 -58.05
N ARG A 132 -12.72 6.33 -58.47
CA ARG A 132 -13.50 5.45 -57.59
C ARG A 132 -12.64 4.43 -56.83
N TYR A 133 -11.55 3.92 -57.41
CA TYR A 133 -10.68 2.95 -56.73
C TYR A 133 -9.72 3.61 -55.73
N LEU A 134 -9.30 4.86 -56.00
CA LEU A 134 -8.52 5.65 -55.05
C LEU A 134 -9.35 5.96 -53.80
N ILE A 135 -10.60 6.39 -53.98
CA ILE A 135 -11.52 6.64 -52.86
C ILE A 135 -11.79 5.35 -52.08
N GLY A 136 -12.07 4.23 -52.77
CA GLY A 136 -12.28 2.94 -52.12
C GLY A 136 -11.06 2.44 -51.33
N GLY A 137 -9.85 2.60 -51.89
CA GLY A 137 -8.60 2.26 -51.21
C GLY A 137 -8.34 3.12 -49.98
N LEU A 138 -8.65 4.42 -50.05
CA LEU A 138 -8.49 5.35 -48.94
C LEU A 138 -9.49 5.08 -47.81
N ILE A 139 -10.74 4.75 -48.15
CA ILE A 139 -11.76 4.29 -47.20
C ILE A 139 -11.33 2.99 -46.54
N ALA A 140 -10.80 2.02 -47.31
CA ALA A 140 -10.31 0.76 -46.75
C ALA A 140 -9.14 0.98 -45.79
N LEU A 141 -8.18 1.86 -46.13
CA LEU A 141 -7.09 2.25 -45.24
C LEU A 141 -7.58 2.95 -43.96
N LEU A 142 -8.56 3.84 -44.08
CA LEU A 142 -9.21 4.48 -42.94
C LEU A 142 -9.91 3.45 -42.05
N LEU A 143 -10.66 2.51 -42.63
CA LEU A 143 -11.32 1.44 -41.86
C LEU A 143 -10.33 0.54 -41.16
N VAL A 144 -9.21 0.20 -41.80
CA VAL A 144 -8.12 -0.55 -41.17
C VAL A 144 -7.49 0.27 -40.04
N GLY A 145 -7.24 1.56 -40.25
CA GLY A 145 -6.75 2.46 -39.21
C GLY A 145 -7.71 2.59 -38.02
N VAL A 146 -9.01 2.67 -38.27
CA VAL A 146 -10.06 2.71 -37.24
C VAL A 146 -10.15 1.37 -36.50
N LEU A 147 -10.10 0.23 -37.20
CA LEU A 147 -10.11 -1.09 -36.59
C LEU A 147 -8.88 -1.31 -35.70
N ILE A 148 -7.69 -0.90 -36.14
CA ILE A 148 -6.47 -0.94 -35.33
C ILE A 148 -6.59 0.02 -34.14
N GLY A 149 -7.12 1.22 -34.35
CA GLY A 149 -7.30 2.23 -33.30
C GLY A 149 -8.35 1.88 -32.24
N VAL A 150 -9.31 1.01 -32.55
CA VAL A 150 -10.32 0.48 -31.62
C VAL A 150 -9.83 -0.79 -30.92
N ALA A 151 -8.96 -1.58 -31.56
CA ALA A 151 -8.43 -2.82 -30.99
C ALA A 151 -7.33 -2.60 -29.94
N ILE A 152 -6.66 -1.44 -29.94
CA ILE A 152 -5.70 -1.08 -28.90
C ILE A 152 -6.49 -0.68 -27.64
N PRO A 153 -6.40 -1.44 -26.53
CA PRO A 153 -7.05 -1.07 -25.28
C PRO A 153 -6.49 0.28 -24.84
N ARG A 154 -7.29 1.34 -24.94
CA ARG A 154 -6.93 2.59 -24.28
C ARG A 154 -7.02 2.32 -22.79
N PRO A 155 -6.01 2.67 -21.99
CA PRO A 155 -6.21 2.73 -20.55
C PRO A 155 -7.40 3.67 -20.31
N PRO A 156 -8.24 3.40 -19.30
CA PRO A 156 -9.25 4.37 -18.91
C PRO A 156 -8.59 5.75 -18.76
N ASP A 157 -9.30 6.83 -19.10
CA ASP A 157 -8.84 8.23 -18.97
C ASP A 157 -8.72 8.63 -17.48
N VAL A 158 -7.99 7.85 -16.70
CA VAL A 158 -7.84 7.97 -15.24
C VAL A 158 -6.43 8.40 -14.87
N GLY A 159 -5.53 8.46 -15.85
CA GLY A 159 -4.18 8.98 -15.66
C GLY A 159 -4.19 10.50 -15.49
N LEU A 160 -3.42 11.01 -14.53
CA LEU A 160 -3.09 12.41 -14.41
C LEU A 160 -2.34 12.89 -15.65
N ALA A 161 -2.65 14.12 -16.09
CA ALA A 161 -1.90 14.76 -17.16
C ALA A 161 -0.41 14.92 -16.78
N LEU A 162 0.46 14.62 -17.74
CA LEU A 162 1.90 14.71 -17.57
C LEU A 162 2.35 16.17 -17.57
N ARG A 163 3.22 16.52 -16.63
CA ARG A 163 3.92 17.81 -16.59
C ARG A 163 5.17 17.76 -17.48
N ALA A 164 5.76 18.94 -17.71
CA ALA A 164 7.03 19.06 -18.42
C ALA A 164 8.10 18.15 -17.77
N GLY A 165 8.82 17.39 -18.59
CA GLY A 165 9.85 16.44 -18.15
C GLY A 165 9.34 15.06 -17.72
N GLU A 166 8.07 14.90 -17.38
CA GLU A 166 7.52 13.59 -16.97
C GLU A 166 7.32 12.63 -18.14
N GLY A 167 7.22 13.14 -19.37
CA GLY A 167 7.18 12.32 -20.58
C GLY A 167 8.44 11.46 -20.73
N GLU A 168 9.62 12.06 -20.54
CA GLU A 168 10.89 11.32 -20.60
C GLU A 168 10.98 10.25 -19.49
N ARG A 169 10.45 10.55 -18.31
CA ARG A 169 10.38 9.59 -17.20
C ARG A 169 9.45 8.42 -17.52
N ARG A 170 8.27 8.71 -18.10
CA ARG A 170 7.34 7.68 -18.58
C ARG A 170 8.02 6.74 -19.57
N ASP A 171 8.77 7.29 -20.52
CA ASP A 171 9.43 6.51 -21.55
C ASP A 171 10.52 5.60 -20.96
N LYS A 172 11.32 6.11 -20.00
CA LYS A 172 12.28 5.29 -19.23
C LYS A 172 11.63 4.17 -18.42
N VAL A 173 10.44 4.41 -17.86
CA VAL A 173 9.67 3.37 -17.16
C VAL A 173 9.20 2.32 -18.16
N ALA A 174 8.69 2.73 -19.32
CA ALA A 174 8.19 1.84 -20.37
C ALA A 174 9.29 0.92 -20.93
N GLU A 175 10.54 1.36 -20.97
CA GLU A 175 11.68 0.56 -21.43
C GLU A 175 12.14 -0.53 -20.44
N ARG A 176 11.69 -0.47 -19.18
CA ARG A 176 12.26 -1.27 -18.09
C ARG A 176 11.62 -2.65 -17.94
N ALA A 177 10.41 -2.84 -18.47
CA ALA A 177 9.70 -4.10 -18.43
C ALA A 177 8.76 -4.22 -19.63
N ASP A 178 8.30 -5.43 -19.92
CA ASP A 178 7.43 -5.74 -21.06
C ASP A 178 5.97 -5.33 -20.81
N PHE A 179 5.74 -4.09 -20.39
CA PHE A 179 4.40 -3.55 -20.21
C PHE A 179 3.63 -3.51 -21.53
N ASP A 180 2.31 -3.69 -21.45
CA ASP A 180 1.46 -3.63 -22.64
C ASP A 180 1.53 -2.23 -23.27
N PRO A 181 1.73 -2.12 -24.59
CA PRO A 181 1.85 -0.83 -25.26
C PRO A 181 0.66 0.09 -24.97
N GLY A 182 0.97 1.31 -24.50
CA GLY A 182 -0.03 2.32 -24.20
C GLY A 182 -0.77 2.14 -22.87
N SER A 183 -0.46 1.11 -22.06
CA SER A 183 -1.12 0.88 -20.78
C SER A 183 -0.65 1.79 -19.63
N LEU A 184 0.47 2.48 -19.81
CA LEU A 184 1.10 3.27 -18.76
C LEU A 184 0.31 4.54 -18.45
N ALA A 185 -0.18 4.67 -17.22
CA ALA A 185 -0.97 5.80 -16.74
C ALA A 185 -0.42 6.34 -15.43
N LEU A 186 -0.24 7.67 -15.32
CA LEU A 186 0.21 8.31 -14.07
C LEU A 186 -0.95 8.38 -13.08
N LEU A 187 -0.84 7.78 -11.89
CA LEU A 187 -1.93 7.81 -10.91
C LEU A 187 -1.73 8.84 -9.80
N ALA A 188 -0.49 9.04 -9.36
CA ALA A 188 -0.16 9.98 -8.28
C ALA A 188 1.23 10.58 -8.47
N ARG A 189 1.45 11.73 -7.83
CA ARG A 189 2.66 12.55 -7.94
C ARG A 189 3.03 13.13 -6.58
N SER A 190 4.32 13.12 -6.26
CA SER A 190 4.97 13.96 -5.26
C SER A 190 6.11 14.76 -5.93
N ASP A 191 6.83 15.57 -5.16
CA ASP A 191 7.95 16.38 -5.69
C ASP A 191 9.12 15.52 -6.19
N HIS A 192 9.31 14.33 -5.63
CA HIS A 192 10.43 13.43 -5.94
C HIS A 192 10.02 12.06 -6.47
N ALA A 193 8.73 11.69 -6.44
CA ALA A 193 8.25 10.38 -6.89
C ALA A 193 7.00 10.46 -7.76
N LEU A 194 6.89 9.51 -8.69
CA LEU A 194 5.73 9.29 -9.55
C LEU A 194 5.23 7.87 -9.39
N LEU A 195 3.91 7.70 -9.26
CA LEU A 195 3.26 6.40 -9.21
C LEU A 195 2.55 6.14 -10.53
N TRP A 196 2.99 5.13 -11.25
CA TRP A 196 2.39 4.68 -12.50
C TRP A 196 1.62 3.39 -12.31
N TYR A 197 0.60 3.23 -13.13
CA TYR A 197 -0.08 1.98 -13.37
C TYR A 197 0.22 1.50 -14.79
N ALA A 198 0.39 0.19 -14.95
CA ALA A 198 0.51 -0.45 -16.24
C ALA A 198 -0.27 -1.77 -16.25
N THR A 199 -0.42 -2.34 -17.44
CA THR A 199 -0.78 -3.74 -17.58
C THR A 199 0.37 -4.53 -18.23
N GLN A 200 0.39 -5.83 -18.00
CA GLN A 200 1.32 -6.75 -18.64
C GLN A 200 0.57 -8.00 -19.12
N SER A 201 1.15 -8.71 -20.08
CA SER A 201 0.60 -9.96 -20.61
C SER A 201 -0.82 -9.78 -21.15
N ARG A 202 -1.05 -8.71 -21.92
CA ARG A 202 -2.35 -8.36 -22.52
C ARG A 202 -3.44 -8.11 -21.48
N GLY A 203 -3.10 -7.49 -20.36
CA GLY A 203 -4.05 -7.14 -19.30
C GLY A 203 -4.26 -8.19 -18.21
N ASP A 204 -3.57 -9.33 -18.28
CA ASP A 204 -3.68 -10.41 -17.28
C ASP A 204 -3.06 -9.99 -15.93
N LEU A 205 -1.98 -9.22 -16.01
CA LEU A 205 -1.29 -8.64 -14.86
C LEU A 205 -1.54 -7.13 -14.80
N LEU A 206 -1.79 -6.65 -13.59
CA LEU A 206 -1.85 -5.24 -13.25
C LEU A 206 -0.59 -4.89 -12.48
N CYS A 207 0.07 -3.81 -12.86
CA CYS A 207 1.35 -3.41 -12.29
C CYS A 207 1.26 -2.02 -11.66
N ALA A 208 1.84 -1.88 -10.48
CA ALA A 208 2.14 -0.61 -9.85
C ALA A 208 3.65 -0.36 -9.98
N ILE A 209 4.02 0.85 -10.40
CA ILE A 209 5.42 1.24 -10.61
C ILE A 209 5.66 2.53 -9.85
N ILE A 210 6.69 2.54 -9.01
CA ILE A 210 7.16 3.76 -8.36
C ILE A 210 8.48 4.19 -9.01
N ASP A 211 8.48 5.42 -9.50
CA ASP A 211 9.62 6.07 -10.13
C ASP A 211 10.07 7.22 -9.22
N VAL A 212 11.14 6.99 -8.46
CA VAL A 212 11.74 7.96 -7.55
C VAL A 212 12.97 8.59 -8.21
N LYS A 213 13.05 9.93 -8.16
CA LYS A 213 14.15 10.67 -8.79
C LYS A 213 15.50 10.21 -8.25
N GLY A 214 16.41 9.85 -9.17
CA GLY A 214 17.75 9.37 -8.81
C GLY A 214 17.80 7.89 -8.38
N SER A 215 16.67 7.18 -8.39
CA SER A 215 16.62 5.74 -8.13
C SER A 215 16.07 4.98 -9.33
N PRO A 216 16.46 3.71 -9.53
CA PRO A 216 15.86 2.88 -10.55
C PRO A 216 14.38 2.60 -10.23
N PRO A 217 13.43 2.71 -11.19
CA PRO A 217 12.02 2.42 -10.92
C PRO A 217 11.81 1.00 -10.39
N GLN A 218 10.99 0.90 -9.35
CA GLN A 218 10.55 -0.37 -8.78
C GLN A 218 9.14 -0.68 -9.26
N HIS A 219 8.80 -1.94 -9.44
CA HIS A 219 7.45 -2.35 -9.81
C HIS A 219 7.03 -3.63 -9.10
N ASN A 220 5.72 -3.78 -8.94
CA ASN A 220 5.09 -5.01 -8.47
C ASN A 220 3.88 -5.27 -9.36
N CYS A 221 3.68 -6.53 -9.76
CA CYS A 221 2.60 -6.94 -10.65
C CYS A 221 1.80 -8.08 -10.01
N LEU A 222 0.48 -7.97 -10.05
CA LEU A 222 -0.44 -9.00 -9.56
C LEU A 222 -1.46 -9.37 -10.64
N PRO A 223 -1.97 -10.61 -10.63
CA PRO A 223 -3.11 -10.98 -11.47
C PRO A 223 -4.31 -10.07 -11.21
N ARG A 224 -5.05 -9.69 -12.25
CA ARG A 224 -6.22 -8.80 -12.14
C ARG A 224 -7.25 -9.23 -11.08
N ARG A 225 -7.37 -10.53 -10.80
CA ARG A 225 -8.27 -11.03 -9.74
C ARG A 225 -7.78 -10.74 -8.33
N ALA A 226 -6.46 -10.73 -8.11
CA ALA A 226 -5.85 -10.57 -6.80
C ALA A 226 -5.96 -9.13 -6.26
N ILE A 227 -5.99 -8.12 -7.16
CA ILE A 227 -6.12 -6.71 -6.72
C ILE A 227 -7.44 -6.41 -5.99
N ARG A 228 -8.47 -7.27 -6.19
CA ARG A 228 -9.76 -7.12 -5.50
C ARG A 228 -9.68 -7.57 -4.04
N GLU A 229 -8.71 -8.40 -3.71
CA GLU A 229 -8.49 -8.94 -2.37
C GLU A 229 -7.45 -8.13 -1.61
N GLN A 230 -6.46 -7.57 -2.32
CA GLN A 230 -5.41 -6.75 -1.73
C GLN A 230 -4.95 -5.63 -2.69
N PRO A 231 -4.57 -4.45 -2.19
CA PRO A 231 -3.94 -3.42 -3.02
C PRO A 231 -2.63 -3.90 -3.66
N LEU A 232 -2.28 -3.29 -4.78
CA LEU A 232 -0.98 -3.41 -5.42
C LEU A 232 0.00 -2.44 -4.78
N ASP A 233 0.79 -2.93 -3.83
CA ASP A 233 1.80 -2.13 -3.14
C ASP A 233 3.16 -2.21 -3.84
N VAL A 234 3.83 -1.07 -3.92
CA VAL A 234 5.21 -0.95 -4.41
C VAL A 234 5.96 0.08 -3.56
N THR A 235 7.16 -0.27 -3.13
CA THR A 235 7.99 0.57 -2.25
C THR A 235 9.36 0.80 -2.85
N SER A 236 9.88 2.00 -2.71
CA SER A 236 11.28 2.34 -2.97
C SER A 236 11.87 2.93 -1.69
N GLN A 237 12.96 2.33 -1.20
CA GLN A 237 13.63 2.77 0.02
C GLN A 237 15.01 3.34 -0.30
N SER A 238 15.37 4.44 0.36
CA SER A 238 16.73 4.96 0.33
C SER A 238 17.65 4.01 1.09
N LYS A 239 18.94 4.06 0.75
CA LYS A 239 19.95 3.53 1.67
C LYS A 239 19.95 4.39 2.95
N PRO A 240 20.29 3.82 4.12
CA PRO A 240 20.49 4.60 5.33
C PRO A 240 21.51 5.73 5.09
N GLY A 241 21.17 6.95 5.50
CA GLY A 241 22.06 8.10 5.48
C GLY A 241 23.19 7.99 6.51
N ALA A 242 24.11 8.96 6.54
CA ALA A 242 25.16 9.04 7.57
C ALA A 242 24.60 9.25 8.98
N ASP A 243 23.44 9.90 9.05
CA ASP A 243 22.60 10.06 10.23
C ASP A 243 21.74 8.82 10.54
N GLY A 244 21.86 7.75 9.75
CA GLY A 244 21.07 6.52 9.85
C GLY A 244 19.61 6.66 9.46
N ASN A 245 19.17 7.84 9.00
CA ASN A 245 17.80 8.02 8.57
C ASN A 245 17.52 7.21 7.30
N VAL A 246 16.37 6.55 7.27
CA VAL A 246 15.86 5.86 6.08
C VAL A 246 14.59 6.56 5.66
N ALA A 247 14.55 6.96 4.40
CA ALA A 247 13.35 7.49 3.79
C ALA A 247 12.90 6.56 2.68
N GLY A 248 11.62 6.58 2.38
CA GLY A 248 11.07 5.78 1.31
C GLY A 248 9.80 6.39 0.76
N ASP A 249 9.46 5.93 -0.42
CA ASP A 249 8.19 6.21 -1.04
C ASP A 249 7.43 4.89 -1.18
N GLN A 250 6.15 4.92 -0.85
CA GLN A 250 5.24 3.80 -1.02
C GLN A 250 4.08 4.24 -1.90
N GLY A 251 3.89 3.48 -2.97
CA GLY A 251 2.72 3.57 -3.84
C GLY A 251 1.79 2.40 -3.56
N ALA A 252 0.50 2.67 -3.50
CA ALA A 252 -0.54 1.65 -3.48
C ALA A 252 -1.51 1.91 -4.62
N VAL A 253 -1.88 0.86 -5.36
CA VAL A 253 -2.88 0.92 -6.43
C VAL A 253 -4.05 0.01 -6.08
N THR A 254 -5.26 0.54 -6.20
CA THR A 254 -6.52 -0.18 -6.01
C THR A 254 -7.41 -0.01 -7.23
N LEU A 255 -8.50 -0.78 -7.33
CA LEU A 255 -9.53 -0.54 -8.33
C LEU A 255 -10.76 0.09 -7.65
N SER A 256 -11.32 1.10 -8.28
CA SER A 256 -12.62 1.64 -7.91
C SER A 256 -13.74 0.62 -8.17
N GLY A 257 -14.96 0.93 -7.71
CA GLY A 257 -16.14 0.12 -8.04
C GLY A 257 -16.43 -0.01 -9.54
N THR A 258 -15.93 0.92 -10.37
CA THR A 258 -16.04 0.86 -11.84
C THR A 258 -14.87 0.13 -12.49
N GLY A 259 -13.91 -0.36 -11.71
CA GLY A 259 -12.70 -1.02 -12.20
C GLY A 259 -11.61 -0.05 -12.65
N ALA A 260 -11.78 1.25 -12.44
CA ALA A 260 -10.75 2.26 -12.72
C ALA A 260 -9.62 2.17 -11.68
N PRO A 261 -8.33 2.13 -12.09
CA PRO A 261 -7.23 2.16 -11.13
C PRO A 261 -7.16 3.50 -10.41
N MET A 262 -6.96 3.43 -9.09
CA MET A 262 -6.75 4.58 -8.21
C MET A 262 -5.42 4.37 -7.48
N GLY A 263 -4.59 5.40 -7.43
CA GLY A 263 -3.28 5.34 -6.78
C GLY A 263 -3.18 6.30 -5.60
N SER A 264 -2.51 5.86 -4.53
CA SER A 264 -2.02 6.73 -3.47
C SER A 264 -0.51 6.62 -3.39
N LEU A 265 0.15 7.76 -3.24
CA LEU A 265 1.60 7.85 -3.07
C LEU A 265 1.88 8.55 -1.75
N GLN A 266 2.64 7.89 -0.88
CA GLN A 266 3.06 8.43 0.40
C GLN A 266 4.59 8.43 0.48
N HIS A 267 5.13 9.54 0.99
CA HIS A 267 6.51 9.60 1.43
C HIS A 267 6.54 9.31 2.92
N TRP A 268 7.45 8.44 3.34
CA TRP A 268 7.73 8.20 4.74
C TRP A 268 9.22 8.39 4.98
N SER A 269 9.53 8.88 6.17
CA SER A 269 10.86 8.77 6.73
C SER A 269 10.70 8.18 8.11
N PHE A 270 11.58 7.25 8.44
CA PHE A 270 11.76 6.87 9.83
C PHE A 270 13.23 7.06 10.15
N ALA A 271 13.46 7.63 11.32
CA ALA A 271 14.79 7.63 11.87
C ALA A 271 15.10 6.18 12.27
N ALA A 272 15.94 5.49 11.49
CA ALA A 272 16.52 4.22 11.95
C ALA A 272 17.55 4.45 13.08
N ASN A 273 17.88 5.73 13.29
CA ASN A 273 18.69 6.31 14.36
C ASN A 273 17.80 7.10 15.33
N PRO A 274 18.31 7.42 16.52
CA PRO A 274 17.48 7.33 17.71
C PRO A 274 16.42 8.42 17.82
N ASP A 275 15.44 8.14 18.67
CA ASP A 275 14.51 9.13 19.24
C ASP A 275 15.25 10.47 19.43
N PRO A 276 14.81 11.58 18.78
CA PRO A 276 15.55 12.85 18.76
C PRO A 276 15.86 13.44 20.16
N GLY A 277 15.33 12.84 21.22
CA GLY A 277 15.62 13.16 22.62
C GLY A 277 16.74 12.34 23.30
N LEU A 278 17.53 11.51 22.60
CA LEU A 278 18.63 10.80 23.28
C LEU A 278 19.78 11.74 23.68
N SER A 279 20.25 11.54 24.91
CA SER A 279 21.52 12.08 25.37
C SER A 279 22.73 11.47 24.62
N PRO A 280 23.91 12.10 24.66
CA PRO A 280 25.13 11.53 24.09
C PRO A 280 25.50 10.16 24.67
N GLU A 281 25.22 9.95 25.96
CA GLU A 281 25.44 8.68 26.65
C GLU A 281 24.48 7.59 26.15
N GLU A 282 23.18 7.89 26.11
CA GLU A 282 22.17 6.96 25.55
C GLU A 282 22.47 6.65 24.08
N THR A 283 23.01 7.60 23.32
CA THR A 283 23.43 7.37 21.93
C THR A 283 24.58 6.36 21.84
N ALA A 284 25.54 6.40 22.77
CA ALA A 284 26.63 5.44 22.83
C ALA A 284 26.14 4.05 23.22
N ILE A 285 25.23 3.97 24.20
CA ILE A 285 24.54 2.74 24.60
C ILE A 285 23.77 2.15 23.42
N TRP A 286 22.92 2.95 22.77
CA TRP A 286 22.14 2.55 21.60
C TRP A 286 23.01 1.96 20.49
N LYS A 287 24.13 2.62 20.15
CA LYS A 287 25.08 2.11 19.13
C LYS A 287 25.64 0.75 19.52
N ARG A 288 26.06 0.60 20.78
CA ARG A 288 26.60 -0.65 21.31
C ARG A 288 25.56 -1.76 21.32
N VAL A 289 24.38 -1.51 21.90
CA VAL A 289 23.27 -2.45 21.97
C VAL A 289 22.87 -2.93 20.57
N THR A 290 22.78 -1.99 19.61
CA THR A 290 22.43 -2.30 18.22
C THR A 290 23.49 -3.19 17.55
N SER A 291 24.77 -2.82 17.64
CA SER A 291 25.85 -3.53 16.95
C SER A 291 26.18 -4.89 17.57
N GLU A 292 26.28 -4.98 18.89
CA GLU A 292 26.66 -6.21 19.61
C GLU A 292 25.59 -7.31 19.51
N ASN A 293 24.32 -6.92 19.39
CA ASN A 293 23.21 -7.88 19.28
C ASN A 293 22.75 -8.13 17.83
N GLY A 294 23.39 -7.49 16.85
CA GLY A 294 23.08 -7.64 15.42
C GLY A 294 21.68 -7.15 15.04
N PHE A 295 21.18 -6.11 15.71
CA PHE A 295 19.87 -5.55 15.39
C PHE A 295 19.92 -4.70 14.12
N LYS A 296 18.82 -4.74 13.36
CA LYS A 296 18.59 -3.82 12.22
C LYS A 296 18.11 -2.46 12.67
N ALA A 297 17.32 -2.46 13.74
CA ALA A 297 16.81 -1.26 14.39
C ALA A 297 16.72 -1.52 15.89
N THR A 298 16.96 -0.47 16.66
CA THR A 298 16.79 -0.46 18.11
C THR A 298 16.10 0.83 18.50
N MET A 299 15.10 0.76 19.37
CA MET A 299 14.34 1.91 19.84
C MET A 299 14.16 1.88 21.37
N ILE A 300 13.91 3.03 21.98
CA ILE A 300 13.46 3.08 23.38
C ILE A 300 11.97 2.74 23.42
N ALA A 301 11.60 1.69 24.16
CA ALA A 301 10.20 1.37 24.45
C ALA A 301 9.65 2.15 25.65
N GLY A 302 10.53 2.58 26.55
CA GLY A 302 10.18 3.39 27.71
C GLY A 302 11.39 3.66 28.59
N ARG A 303 11.16 4.36 29.71
CA ARG A 303 12.17 4.58 30.73
C ARG A 303 11.63 4.13 32.08
N MET A 304 12.48 3.51 32.89
CA MET A 304 12.18 3.08 34.24
C MET A 304 13.17 3.76 35.18
N SER A 305 12.69 4.66 36.04
CA SER A 305 13.55 5.47 36.91
C SER A 305 14.69 6.18 36.17
N GLY A 306 14.46 6.61 34.94
CA GLY A 306 15.47 7.24 34.08
C GLY A 306 16.34 6.26 33.27
N ILE A 307 16.30 4.96 33.57
CA ILE A 307 17.02 3.93 32.83
C ILE A 307 16.26 3.61 31.53
N PRO A 308 16.89 3.70 30.35
CA PRO A 308 16.24 3.40 29.09
C PRO A 308 16.00 1.89 28.93
N ILE A 309 14.79 1.56 28.48
CA ILE A 309 14.38 0.20 28.12
C ILE A 309 14.37 0.13 26.60
N TRP A 310 15.25 -0.69 26.05
CA TRP A 310 15.46 -0.82 24.61
C TRP A 310 14.70 -2.02 24.04
N VAL A 311 14.14 -1.86 22.84
CA VAL A 311 13.62 -2.95 22.01
C VAL A 311 14.39 -2.98 20.69
N GLY A 312 15.02 -4.12 20.40
CA GLY A 312 15.77 -4.38 19.19
C GLY A 312 15.05 -5.36 18.26
N TYR A 313 15.22 -5.17 16.94
CA TYR A 313 14.60 -5.99 15.89
C TYR A 313 15.65 -6.67 15.01
N ARG A 314 15.45 -7.95 14.67
CA ARG A 314 16.24 -8.67 13.65
C ARG A 314 15.40 -9.00 12.41
N ASP A 315 16.07 -9.47 11.35
CA ASP A 315 15.49 -9.73 10.02
C ASP A 315 14.26 -10.66 10.00
N GLN A 316 14.12 -11.55 10.99
CA GLN A 316 13.03 -12.54 11.06
C GLN A 316 11.86 -12.10 11.95
N GLY A 317 11.84 -10.84 12.39
CA GLY A 317 10.85 -10.35 13.36
C GLY A 317 11.16 -10.74 14.81
N ASP A 318 12.35 -11.29 15.08
CA ASP A 318 12.81 -11.54 16.44
C ASP A 318 12.98 -10.21 17.17
N LEU A 319 12.35 -10.12 18.33
CA LEU A 319 12.38 -8.96 19.21
C LEU A 319 13.23 -9.28 20.43
N CYS A 320 14.01 -8.30 20.88
CA CYS A 320 14.72 -8.38 22.15
C CYS A 320 14.45 -7.13 22.99
N LEU A 321 14.12 -7.35 24.25
CA LEU A 321 13.98 -6.34 25.29
C LEU A 321 15.29 -6.29 26.08
N ILE A 322 15.87 -5.10 26.24
CA ILE A 322 17.18 -4.91 26.87
C ILE A 322 17.13 -3.74 27.84
N VAL A 323 17.71 -3.95 29.03
CA VAL A 323 17.92 -2.90 30.03
C VAL A 323 19.38 -2.95 30.48
N GLU A 324 20.02 -1.80 30.54
CA GLU A 324 21.37 -1.66 31.09
C GLU A 324 21.31 -0.87 32.39
N ASP A 325 21.46 -1.57 33.52
CA ASP A 325 21.51 -1.00 34.87
C ASP A 325 22.77 -1.49 35.60
N GLY A 326 23.93 -0.96 35.22
CA GLY A 326 25.25 -1.44 35.67
C GLY A 326 25.64 -2.85 35.18
N GLN A 327 24.67 -3.66 34.77
CA GLN A 327 24.76 -4.93 34.05
C GLN A 327 23.73 -4.94 32.91
N THR A 328 23.98 -5.74 31.87
CA THR A 328 23.04 -5.88 30.75
C THR A 328 22.07 -7.04 31.02
N TYR A 329 20.79 -6.71 31.14
CA TYR A 329 19.68 -7.66 31.21
C TYR A 329 18.98 -7.72 29.86
N LYS A 330 18.67 -8.92 29.36
CA LYS A 330 17.96 -9.08 28.09
C LYS A 330 17.06 -10.29 28.03
N ASP A 331 15.91 -10.14 27.39
CA ASP A 331 15.03 -11.21 26.94
C ASP A 331 14.82 -11.07 25.43
N CYS A 332 15.16 -12.12 24.68
CA CYS A 332 15.07 -12.14 23.23
C CYS A 332 13.93 -13.02 22.70
N GLY A 333 12.98 -13.40 23.56
CA GLY A 333 11.78 -14.14 23.16
C GLY A 333 12.11 -15.43 22.42
N GLN A 334 12.24 -16.56 23.10
CA GLN A 334 12.31 -17.85 22.40
C GLN A 334 10.93 -18.26 21.89
N ARG A 335 10.48 -17.75 20.75
CA ARG A 335 9.21 -18.20 20.18
C ARG A 335 9.26 -18.36 18.67
N SER A 336 10.00 -19.38 18.24
CA SER A 336 9.76 -20.08 16.98
C SER A 336 8.36 -20.70 17.03
N GLY A 337 7.34 -20.02 16.49
CA GLY A 337 6.02 -20.61 16.27
C GLY A 337 4.80 -19.97 16.95
N VAL A 338 4.89 -18.73 17.44
CA VAL A 338 3.64 -17.99 17.69
C VAL A 338 3.05 -17.65 16.34
N ALA A 339 1.89 -18.26 16.05
CA ALA A 339 1.07 -17.87 14.92
C ALA A 339 0.92 -16.35 14.89
N SER A 340 0.98 -15.78 13.68
CA SER A 340 0.73 -14.35 13.40
C SER A 340 -0.17 -13.69 14.43
N PRO A 341 0.14 -12.47 14.89
CA PRO A 341 -0.68 -11.77 15.88
C PRO A 341 -2.13 -11.84 15.42
N SER A 342 -2.93 -12.62 16.15
CA SER A 342 -4.36 -12.72 15.93
C SER A 342 -4.85 -11.28 15.90
N ARG A 343 -5.50 -10.87 14.80
CA ARG A 343 -6.03 -9.51 14.56
C ARG A 343 -7.03 -9.03 15.62
N PHE A 344 -7.19 -9.74 16.73
CA PHE A 344 -7.97 -9.40 17.89
C PHE A 344 -7.21 -9.92 19.11
N GLY A 345 -6.52 -9.01 19.79
CA GLY A 345 -6.06 -9.28 21.16
C GLY A 345 -7.30 -9.52 22.00
N THR A 346 -7.60 -10.78 22.27
CA THR A 346 -8.42 -11.13 23.43
C THR A 346 -7.52 -10.96 24.66
N ASP A 347 -8.10 -10.67 25.82
CA ASP A 347 -7.42 -10.42 27.11
C ASP A 347 -6.55 -11.61 27.62
N GLU A 348 -6.28 -12.61 26.78
CA GLU A 348 -5.62 -13.88 27.12
C GLU A 348 -4.25 -14.08 26.41
N ALA A 349 -3.82 -13.17 25.53
CA ALA A 349 -2.49 -13.30 24.94
C ALA A 349 -1.41 -13.03 26.01
N PRO A 350 -0.34 -13.84 26.13
CA PRO A 350 0.77 -13.52 27.01
C PRO A 350 1.59 -12.34 26.45
N PRO A 351 2.36 -11.63 27.29
CA PRO A 351 3.31 -10.62 26.83
C PRO A 351 4.28 -11.21 25.80
N THR A 352 4.70 -10.37 24.86
CA THR A 352 5.63 -10.75 23.79
C THR A 352 7.02 -11.00 24.35
N LEU A 353 7.47 -10.16 25.28
CA LEU A 353 8.75 -10.30 25.99
C LEU A 353 8.55 -9.99 27.47
N VAL A 354 9.30 -10.68 28.33
CA VAL A 354 9.28 -10.47 29.77
C VAL A 354 10.70 -10.43 30.29
N LEU A 355 11.05 -9.34 30.97
CA LEU A 355 12.35 -9.16 31.59
C LEU A 355 12.19 -8.84 33.07
N ASP A 356 12.68 -9.74 33.92
CA ASP A 356 12.74 -9.53 35.37
C ASP A 356 14.10 -8.94 35.74
N LEU A 357 14.09 -7.81 36.46
CA LEU A 357 15.25 -7.11 36.98
C LEU A 357 15.32 -7.29 38.49
N PRO A 358 16.47 -7.75 39.04
CA PRO A 358 16.64 -7.88 40.48
C PRO A 358 16.67 -6.49 41.14
N ALA A 359 16.40 -6.45 42.44
CA ALA A 359 16.61 -5.24 43.24
C ALA A 359 18.11 -4.91 43.30
N THR A 360 18.43 -3.62 43.24
CA THR A 360 19.78 -3.06 43.38
C THR A 360 19.76 -1.95 44.43
N ASP A 361 20.92 -1.37 44.74
CA ASP A 361 20.99 -0.20 45.62
C ASP A 361 20.32 1.05 45.01
N GLN A 362 20.08 1.03 43.69
CA GLN A 362 19.51 2.16 42.95
C GLN A 362 18.01 2.01 42.72
N HIS A 363 17.49 0.78 42.71
CA HIS A 363 16.08 0.54 42.46
C HIS A 363 15.56 -0.79 43.04
N VAL A 364 14.22 -0.87 43.21
CA VAL A 364 13.54 -2.09 43.61
C VAL A 364 13.54 -3.15 42.50
N ALA A 365 13.16 -4.39 42.80
CA ALA A 365 12.97 -5.39 41.75
C ALA A 365 11.87 -4.93 40.78
N TYR A 366 12.04 -5.19 39.49
CA TYR A 366 11.05 -4.86 38.46
C TYR A 366 10.74 -6.05 37.57
N ARG A 367 9.51 -6.10 37.08
CA ARG A 367 9.11 -6.95 35.97
C ARG A 367 8.67 -6.06 34.81
N ILE A 368 9.30 -6.23 33.67
CA ILE A 368 9.05 -5.45 32.46
C ILE A 368 8.41 -6.36 31.43
N GLU A 369 7.22 -6.00 30.97
CA GLU A 369 6.47 -6.76 29.97
C GLU A 369 6.27 -5.89 28.73
N TYR A 370 6.73 -6.39 27.59
CA TYR A 370 6.53 -5.73 26.30
C TYR A 370 5.46 -6.47 25.51
N TRP A 371 4.45 -5.72 25.07
CA TRP A 371 3.28 -6.24 24.40
C TRP A 371 3.24 -5.73 22.97
N THR A 372 3.03 -6.63 22.01
CA THR A 372 2.89 -6.30 20.58
C THR A 372 1.49 -6.65 20.06
N GLY A 373 0.95 -5.84 19.14
CA GLY A 373 -0.43 -5.96 18.65
C GLY A 373 -0.80 -4.81 17.72
N PHE A 374 -2.01 -4.25 17.86
CA PHE A 374 -2.42 -3.03 17.14
C PHE A 374 -1.61 -1.79 17.56
N SER A 375 -1.25 -1.75 18.84
CA SER A 375 -0.29 -0.81 19.40
C SER A 375 0.69 -1.59 20.27
N SER A 376 1.95 -1.18 20.26
CA SER A 376 2.93 -1.72 21.19
C SER A 376 2.90 -0.92 22.49
N TYR A 377 2.98 -1.58 23.64
CA TYR A 377 3.05 -0.91 24.94
C TYR A 377 3.95 -1.67 25.91
N LEU A 378 4.39 -0.96 26.95
CA LEU A 378 5.31 -1.44 27.97
C LEU A 378 4.63 -1.36 29.34
N VAL A 379 4.66 -2.45 30.09
CA VAL A 379 4.20 -2.50 31.48
C VAL A 379 5.43 -2.69 32.37
N VAL A 380 5.63 -1.80 33.34
CA VAL A 380 6.72 -1.89 34.32
C VAL A 380 6.09 -2.07 35.70
N THR A 381 6.30 -3.22 36.33
CA THR A 381 5.76 -3.55 37.65
C THR A 381 6.88 -3.52 38.69
N ALA A 382 6.76 -2.67 39.70
CA ALA A 382 7.71 -2.56 40.81
C ALA A 382 7.37 -3.57 41.92
N ASN A 383 8.39 -4.17 42.55
CA ASN A 383 8.25 -5.22 43.56
C ASN A 383 7.28 -6.33 43.12
N PRO A 384 7.50 -6.97 41.95
CA PRO A 384 6.67 -8.09 41.56
C PRO A 384 6.76 -9.17 42.63
N ASP A 385 5.62 -9.75 43.02
CA ASP A 385 5.63 -10.91 43.92
C ASP A 385 6.57 -11.98 43.35
N PRO A 386 7.47 -12.57 44.16
CA PRO A 386 8.43 -13.59 43.69
C PRO A 386 7.77 -14.90 43.28
N GLN A 387 6.44 -14.98 43.29
CA GLN A 387 5.71 -16.14 42.81
C GLN A 387 5.92 -16.27 41.30
N PRO A 388 6.14 -17.47 40.77
CA PRO A 388 5.96 -17.69 39.35
C PRO A 388 4.50 -17.34 39.07
N THR A 389 4.23 -16.26 38.34
CA THR A 389 2.88 -16.02 37.81
C THR A 389 2.54 -17.30 37.04
N PRO A 390 1.59 -18.13 37.50
CA PRO A 390 1.17 -19.24 36.67
C PRO A 390 0.66 -18.64 35.37
N PRO A 391 0.83 -19.32 34.21
CA PRO A 391 0.19 -18.87 32.99
C PRO A 391 -1.29 -18.67 33.32
N PHE A 392 -1.75 -17.42 33.23
CA PHE A 392 -3.03 -16.98 33.73
C PHE A 392 -4.15 -17.92 33.28
N GLY A 393 -4.83 -18.51 34.25
CA GLY A 393 -5.92 -19.46 34.01
C GLY A 393 -6.05 -20.41 35.18
N LEU A 394 -6.67 -19.95 36.27
CA LEU A 394 -7.59 -20.68 37.15
C LEU A 394 -7.81 -19.84 38.42
N LYS A 395 -9.05 -19.38 38.63
CA LYS A 395 -9.52 -18.95 39.95
C LYS A 395 -9.46 -20.16 40.90
N PRO A 396 -9.03 -20.00 42.16
CA PRO A 396 -9.35 -21.01 43.15
C PRO A 396 -10.87 -21.01 43.37
N VAL A 397 -11.47 -22.18 43.22
CA VAL A 397 -12.81 -22.43 43.75
C VAL A 397 -12.66 -22.63 45.25
N ALA A 398 -13.12 -21.66 46.02
CA ALA A 398 -13.86 -21.81 47.27
C ALA A 398 -14.37 -20.44 47.71
#